data_AF-A0A0J6SS85-F1
#
_entry.id   AF-A0A0J6SS85-F1
#
_cell.length_a   1.000
_cell.length_b   1.000
_cell.length_c   1.000
_cell.angle_alpha   90.00
_cell.angle_beta   90.00
_cell.angle_gamma   90.00
#
_symmetry.space_group_name_H-M   'P 1'
#
loop_
_entity.id
_entity.type
_entity.pdbx_description
1 polymer ?
#
loop_
_entity_poly.entity_id
_entity_poly.type
_entity_poly.pdbx_seq_one_letter_code
_entity_poly.pdbx_strand_id
1 'polypeptide(L)'
;MAGAADGQYRAQDGSVISVSSADGEVGIQLLSCKRPVVSAGRLKSSECWANGHAGGGIDVSWRVEGNVVVSDGKRHVLLPPFPPLPKAGPADPFEPTPEAWAHNGSGVKVDPKSGTITYMIPKPGLKGIVKPGAVIFEGGVRTSGIVLGTAYAFKQGCPPASYPVRGVYSHHNERLTLTGPGPKRDGCEVVAYSWDSPHAKLVFEYVVGD
;
A
#
# COMPACT_ATOMS: atom_id res chain seq x y z
N MET A 1 12.50 -18.52 17.87
CA MET A 1 11.03 -18.54 17.75
C MET A 1 10.67 -18.45 16.28
N ALA A 2 9.94 -19.43 15.75
CA ALA A 2 9.38 -19.35 14.40
C ALA A 2 8.04 -18.61 14.51
N GLY A 3 8.00 -17.35 14.10
CA GLY A 3 6.82 -16.51 14.22
C GLY A 3 6.95 -15.26 13.37
N ALA A 4 5.83 -14.76 12.85
CA ALA A 4 5.80 -13.49 12.13
C ALA A 4 5.98 -12.35 13.12
N ALA A 5 6.72 -11.31 12.74
CA ALA A 5 6.80 -10.08 13.52
C ALA A 5 5.47 -9.32 13.47
N ASP A 6 5.17 -8.55 14.51
CA ASP A 6 4.04 -7.64 14.51
C ASP A 6 4.17 -6.57 13.43
N GLY A 7 3.05 -6.28 12.77
CA GLY A 7 2.99 -5.29 11.70
C GLY A 7 2.05 -5.69 10.58
N GLN A 8 2.04 -4.86 9.55
CA GLN A 8 1.27 -5.10 8.34
C GLN A 8 2.15 -5.79 7.29
N TYR A 9 1.65 -6.86 6.69
CA TYR A 9 2.26 -7.56 5.58
C TYR A 9 1.41 -7.31 4.34
N ARG A 10 2.05 -7.03 3.21
CA ARG A 10 1.35 -6.74 1.96
C ARG A 10 1.82 -7.67 0.86
N ALA A 11 0.87 -8.20 0.09
CA ALA A 11 1.14 -8.92 -1.14
C ALA A 11 1.16 -7.97 -2.34
N GLN A 12 1.75 -8.44 -3.44
CA GLN A 12 1.90 -7.64 -4.66
C GLN A 12 0.57 -7.17 -5.24
N ASP A 13 -0.47 -8.01 -5.15
CA ASP A 13 -1.85 -7.72 -5.57
C ASP A 13 -2.59 -6.72 -4.67
N GLY A 14 -1.98 -6.32 -3.55
CA GLY A 14 -2.54 -5.36 -2.60
C GLY A 14 -3.32 -5.96 -1.45
N SER A 15 -3.45 -7.30 -1.38
CA SER A 15 -3.96 -7.94 -0.17
C SER A 15 -3.05 -7.68 1.02
N VAL A 16 -3.66 -7.44 2.19
CA VAL A 16 -2.97 -7.07 3.42
C VAL A 16 -3.34 -8.05 4.53
N ILE A 17 -2.34 -8.37 5.33
CA ILE A 17 -2.44 -9.14 6.56
C ILE A 17 -1.89 -8.27 7.68
N SER A 18 -2.58 -8.18 8.82
CA SER A 18 -2.10 -7.45 10.00
C SER A 18 -1.79 -8.45 11.10
N VAL A 19 -0.53 -8.63 11.45
CA VAL A 19 -0.10 -9.44 12.60
C VAL A 19 0.04 -8.50 13.80
N SER A 20 -0.56 -8.86 14.93
CA SER A 20 -0.43 -8.16 16.19
C SER A 20 -0.36 -9.22 17.27
N SER A 21 0.57 -9.11 18.22
CA SER A 21 0.79 -10.07 19.30
C SER A 21 0.14 -9.65 20.62
N ALA A 22 -0.71 -8.63 20.61
CA ALA A 22 -1.43 -8.17 21.80
C ALA A 22 -2.17 -9.33 22.49
N ASP A 23 -1.88 -9.54 23.78
CA ASP A 23 -2.50 -10.51 24.70
C ASP A 23 -2.81 -11.89 24.11
N GLY A 24 -1.87 -12.45 23.36
CA GLY A 24 -2.01 -13.80 22.81
C GLY A 24 -3.06 -13.89 21.71
N GLU A 25 -3.36 -12.79 21.02
CA GLU A 25 -4.12 -12.80 19.78
C GLU A 25 -3.18 -12.81 18.57
N VAL A 26 -3.54 -13.48 17.47
CA VAL A 26 -2.98 -13.20 16.13
C VAL A 26 -4.16 -12.73 15.29
N GLY A 27 -4.11 -11.47 14.90
CA GLY A 27 -5.05 -10.90 13.95
C GLY A 27 -4.80 -11.47 12.55
N ILE A 28 -5.84 -11.92 11.86
CA ILE A 28 -5.81 -12.12 10.40
C ILE A 28 -7.09 -11.51 9.86
N GLN A 29 -7.01 -10.47 9.02
CA GLN A 29 -8.18 -9.97 8.27
C GLN A 29 -9.46 -9.80 9.13
N LEU A 30 -9.39 -9.03 10.23
CA LEU A 30 -10.50 -8.81 11.20
C LEU A 30 -10.86 -10.02 12.08
N LEU A 31 -10.06 -11.08 12.02
CA LEU A 31 -10.20 -12.29 12.80
C LEU A 31 -9.21 -12.24 13.96
N SER A 32 -9.70 -11.98 15.17
CA SER A 32 -8.91 -12.05 16.42
C SER A 32 -8.91 -13.50 16.89
N CYS A 33 -7.76 -14.16 17.03
CA CYS A 33 -7.67 -15.53 17.51
C CYS A 33 -6.92 -15.62 18.82
N LYS A 34 -7.52 -16.10 19.91
CA LYS A 34 -6.82 -16.30 21.20
C LYS A 34 -5.93 -17.54 21.19
N ARG A 35 -4.75 -17.40 21.80
CA ARG A 35 -3.72 -18.43 21.98
C ARG A 35 -3.40 -19.20 20.68
N PRO A 36 -3.12 -18.51 19.57
CA PRO A 36 -2.85 -19.18 18.33
C PRO A 36 -1.52 -19.92 18.41
N VAL A 37 -1.48 -21.14 17.87
CA VAL A 37 -0.28 -21.95 17.77
C VAL A 37 0.15 -21.96 16.30
N VAL A 38 1.35 -21.44 16.02
CA VAL A 38 2.03 -21.65 14.73
C VAL A 38 2.89 -22.90 14.86
N SER A 39 2.54 -23.96 14.14
CA SER A 39 3.33 -25.18 14.08
C SER A 39 3.38 -25.73 12.66
N ALA A 40 4.57 -26.14 12.22
CA ALA A 40 4.81 -26.67 10.86
C ALA A 40 4.27 -25.78 9.73
N GLY A 41 4.31 -24.45 9.92
CA GLY A 41 3.77 -23.51 8.94
C GLY A 41 2.24 -23.55 8.83
N ARG A 42 1.52 -23.86 9.92
CA ARG A 42 0.07 -23.70 10.04
C ARG A 42 -0.25 -22.90 11.28
N LEU A 43 -1.11 -21.90 11.15
CA LEU A 43 -1.71 -21.22 12.28
C LEU A 43 -2.98 -21.98 12.66
N LYS A 44 -3.01 -22.49 13.88
CA LYS A 44 -4.18 -23.12 14.47
C LYS A 44 -4.66 -22.30 15.66
N SER A 45 -5.95 -22.01 15.69
CA SER A 45 -6.61 -21.50 16.89
C SER A 45 -8.01 -22.09 16.97
N SER A 46 -8.42 -22.45 18.19
CA SER A 46 -9.77 -22.94 18.49
C SER A 46 -10.75 -21.82 18.85
N GLU A 47 -10.23 -20.61 19.12
CA GLU A 47 -10.99 -19.47 19.63
C GLU A 47 -10.69 -18.27 18.74
N CYS A 48 -11.51 -18.06 17.71
CA CYS A 48 -11.41 -16.87 16.87
C CYS A 48 -12.72 -16.11 16.77
N TRP A 49 -12.62 -14.80 16.65
CA TRP A 49 -13.73 -13.87 16.52
C TRP A 49 -13.56 -13.04 15.26
N ALA A 50 -14.61 -12.95 14.45
CA ALA A 50 -14.69 -12.02 13.33
C ALA A 50 -15.81 -11.03 13.61
N ASN A 51 -15.51 -9.72 13.59
CA ASN A 51 -16.50 -8.66 13.80
C ASN A 51 -17.38 -8.83 15.06
N GLY A 52 -16.81 -9.34 16.17
CA GLY A 52 -17.53 -9.55 17.43
C GLY A 52 -18.35 -10.85 17.53
N HIS A 53 -18.39 -11.68 16.49
CA HIS A 53 -19.02 -13.00 16.53
C HIS A 53 -17.97 -14.12 16.61
N ALA A 54 -18.27 -15.17 17.38
CA ALA A 54 -17.42 -16.37 17.43
C ALA A 54 -17.41 -17.03 16.03
N GLY A 55 -16.24 -17.01 15.38
CA GLY A 55 -16.03 -17.53 14.03
C GLY A 55 -15.65 -19.01 13.99
N GLY A 56 -15.53 -19.67 15.15
CA GLY A 56 -15.02 -21.04 15.24
C GLY A 56 -13.50 -21.12 15.16
N GLY A 57 -12.97 -22.34 15.08
CA GLY A 57 -11.53 -22.56 14.92
C GLY A 57 -11.05 -22.30 13.49
N ILE A 58 -9.83 -21.79 13.34
CA ILE A 58 -9.17 -21.66 12.04
C ILE A 58 -7.99 -22.64 11.95
N ASP A 59 -7.78 -23.18 10.75
CA ASP A 59 -6.60 -23.95 10.39
C ASP A 59 -6.10 -23.50 9.01
N VAL A 60 -5.30 -22.44 9.01
CA VAL A 60 -4.77 -21.81 7.79
C VAL A 60 -3.31 -22.20 7.60
N SER A 61 -2.94 -22.53 6.36
CA SER A 61 -1.54 -22.83 6.02
C SER A 61 -0.76 -21.53 5.95
N TRP A 62 0.04 -21.28 6.99
CA TRP A 62 0.81 -20.06 7.20
C TRP A 62 2.28 -20.37 7.34
N ARG A 63 3.04 -20.18 6.27
CA ARG A 63 4.49 -20.29 6.36
C ARG A 63 5.09 -18.92 6.64
N VAL A 64 5.88 -18.82 7.71
CA VAL A 64 6.67 -17.62 8.02
C VAL A 64 8.13 -17.87 7.63
N GLU A 65 8.67 -16.99 6.80
CA GLU A 65 10.05 -17.01 6.33
C GLU A 65 10.64 -15.60 6.50
N GLY A 66 11.24 -15.31 7.66
CA GLY A 66 11.81 -13.99 7.96
C GLY A 66 10.74 -12.89 7.95
N ASN A 67 10.81 -11.98 6.97
CA ASN A 67 9.85 -10.89 6.77
C ASN A 67 8.67 -11.28 5.85
N VAL A 68 8.52 -12.56 5.50
CA VAL A 68 7.47 -13.05 4.60
C VAL A 68 6.49 -13.94 5.34
N VAL A 69 5.20 -13.73 5.06
CA VAL A 69 4.09 -14.59 5.43
C VAL A 69 3.46 -15.15 4.16
N VAL A 70 3.32 -16.47 4.07
CA VAL A 70 2.61 -17.14 2.98
C VAL A 70 1.25 -17.62 3.49
N SER A 71 0.16 -17.10 2.94
CA SER A 71 -1.23 -17.54 3.21
C SER A 71 -1.94 -17.76 1.89
N ASP A 72 -2.64 -18.89 1.74
CA ASP A 72 -3.44 -19.21 0.54
C ASP A 72 -2.65 -19.11 -0.76
N GLY A 73 -1.38 -19.56 -0.72
CA GLY A 73 -0.44 -19.48 -1.84
C GLY A 73 0.09 -18.08 -2.15
N LYS A 74 -0.33 -17.05 -1.41
CA LYS A 74 0.12 -15.67 -1.60
C LYS A 74 1.22 -15.29 -0.62
N ARG A 75 2.28 -14.68 -1.15
CA ARG A 75 3.40 -14.12 -0.39
C ARG A 75 3.07 -12.69 0.04
N HIS A 76 3.11 -12.43 1.34
CA HIS A 76 2.92 -11.12 1.95
C HIS A 76 4.22 -10.72 2.63
N VAL A 77 4.71 -9.53 2.33
CA VAL A 77 5.99 -9.02 2.83
C VAL A 77 5.73 -7.94 3.86
N LEU A 78 6.44 -8.01 4.98
CA LEU A 78 6.34 -7.03 6.07
C LEU A 78 6.60 -5.61 5.57
N LEU A 79 5.70 -4.70 5.90
CA LEU A 79 5.83 -3.27 5.71
C LEU A 79 6.60 -2.68 6.90
N PRO A 80 7.61 -1.83 6.66
CA PRO A 80 8.17 -1.03 7.73
C PRO A 80 7.08 -0.08 8.26
N PRO A 81 7.12 0.28 9.55
CA PRO A 81 6.15 1.20 10.13
C PRO A 81 6.20 2.54 9.41
N PHE A 82 5.04 3.17 9.27
CA PHE A 82 5.00 4.56 8.85
C PHE A 82 5.62 5.44 9.93
N PRO A 83 6.51 6.39 9.58
CA PRO A 83 6.94 7.42 10.51
C PRO A 83 5.73 8.13 11.13
N PRO A 84 5.87 8.80 12.27
CA PRO A 84 4.82 9.70 12.73
C PRO A 84 4.44 10.70 11.64
N LEU A 85 3.16 11.05 11.53
CA LEU A 85 2.79 12.17 10.67
C LEU A 85 3.46 13.44 11.21
N PRO A 86 4.03 14.30 10.35
CA PRO A 86 4.29 15.67 10.75
C PRO A 86 2.99 16.28 11.29
N LYS A 87 3.08 17.16 12.29
CA LYS A 87 1.90 17.94 12.73
C LYS A 87 1.35 18.67 11.51
N ALA A 88 0.09 18.37 11.16
CA ALA A 88 -0.56 19.01 10.04
C ALA A 88 -0.67 20.52 10.32
N GLY A 89 -0.22 21.34 9.38
CA GLY A 89 -0.71 22.71 9.28
C GLY A 89 -2.17 22.72 8.81
N PRO A 90 -2.81 23.89 8.73
CA PRO A 90 -4.13 24.02 8.13
C PRO A 90 -4.13 23.35 6.74
N ALA A 91 -5.09 22.47 6.51
CA ALA A 91 -5.31 21.86 5.22
C ALA A 91 -6.39 22.63 4.49
N ASP A 92 -6.04 23.16 3.32
CA ASP A 92 -6.98 23.81 2.43
C ASP A 92 -7.79 22.74 1.65
N PRO A 93 -9.07 22.97 1.33
CA PRO A 93 -9.93 22.01 0.65
C PRO A 93 -9.44 21.71 -0.76
N PHE A 94 -9.28 20.42 -1.11
CA PHE A 94 -8.79 20.00 -2.42
C PHE A 94 -9.86 20.21 -3.52
N GLU A 95 -9.59 21.10 -4.50
CA GLU A 95 -10.40 21.30 -5.71
C GLU A 95 -9.65 20.84 -6.98
N PRO A 96 -9.80 19.58 -7.37
CA PRO A 96 -9.14 19.03 -8.56
C PRO A 96 -9.85 19.40 -9.87
N THR A 97 -9.08 19.87 -10.85
CA THR A 97 -9.49 19.94 -12.25
C THR A 97 -8.97 18.71 -13.02
N PRO A 98 -9.74 18.14 -13.97
CA PRO A 98 -9.46 16.81 -14.53
C PRO A 98 -8.27 16.70 -15.50
N GLU A 99 -7.60 17.79 -15.89
CA GLU A 99 -6.95 17.84 -17.21
C GLU A 99 -5.45 18.14 -17.27
N ALA A 100 -4.74 18.45 -16.18
CA ALA A 100 -3.34 18.85 -16.34
C ALA A 100 -2.43 18.58 -15.13
N TRP A 101 -2.13 17.32 -14.84
CA TRP A 101 -1.12 16.99 -13.83
C TRP A 101 0.10 16.31 -14.46
N ALA A 102 1.27 16.57 -13.90
CA ALA A 102 2.54 15.96 -14.28
C ALA A 102 3.08 15.06 -13.17
N HIS A 103 3.70 13.96 -13.57
CA HIS A 103 4.41 13.04 -12.69
C HIS A 103 5.64 12.46 -13.40
N ASN A 104 6.84 12.74 -12.89
CA ASN A 104 8.09 12.13 -13.36
C ASN A 104 8.29 12.21 -14.89
N GLY A 105 7.86 13.31 -15.51
CA GLY A 105 7.91 13.54 -16.96
C GLY A 105 6.78 12.90 -17.77
N SER A 106 5.73 12.40 -17.11
CA SER A 106 4.51 11.87 -17.74
C SER A 106 3.31 12.78 -17.42
N GLY A 107 2.35 12.87 -18.34
CA GLY A 107 1.06 13.49 -18.08
C GLY A 107 0.11 12.50 -17.39
N VAL A 108 -0.60 12.95 -16.36
CA VAL A 108 -1.50 12.13 -15.53
C VAL A 108 -2.83 12.83 -15.30
N LYS A 109 -3.87 12.03 -15.08
CA LYS A 109 -5.22 12.48 -14.76
C LYS A 109 -5.50 12.21 -13.30
N VAL A 110 -6.00 13.20 -12.59
CA VAL A 110 -6.55 13.03 -11.24
C VAL A 110 -8.07 12.94 -11.37
N ASP A 111 -8.64 11.83 -10.92
CA ASP A 111 -10.09 11.65 -10.80
C ASP A 111 -10.49 11.64 -9.32
N PRO A 112 -11.11 12.72 -8.83
CA PRO A 112 -11.48 12.88 -7.43
C PRO A 112 -12.64 12.00 -7.03
N LYS A 113 -13.53 11.71 -7.98
CA LYS A 113 -14.76 10.95 -7.73
C LYS A 113 -14.43 9.48 -7.51
N SER A 114 -13.52 8.93 -8.31
CA SER A 114 -13.00 7.57 -8.12
C SER A 114 -11.82 7.49 -7.14
N GLY A 115 -11.24 8.64 -6.77
CA GLY A 115 -10.07 8.70 -5.89
C GLY A 115 -8.80 8.17 -6.56
N THR A 116 -8.69 8.26 -7.89
CA THR A 116 -7.59 7.67 -8.65
C THR A 116 -6.70 8.72 -9.32
N ILE A 117 -5.44 8.35 -9.54
CA ILE A 117 -4.52 9.05 -10.44
C ILE A 117 -4.07 8.04 -11.50
N THR A 118 -4.24 8.38 -12.78
CA THR A 118 -3.95 7.49 -13.91
C THR A 118 -2.99 8.11 -14.91
N TYR A 119 -2.17 7.31 -15.59
CA TYR A 119 -1.33 7.80 -16.69
C TYR A 119 -2.20 8.21 -17.88
N MET A 120 -2.04 9.43 -18.38
CA MET A 120 -2.59 9.83 -19.69
C MET A 120 -1.54 9.63 -20.79
N ILE A 121 -0.37 10.24 -20.59
CA ILE A 121 0.74 10.23 -21.54
C ILE A 121 1.98 9.74 -20.80
N PRO A 122 2.23 8.42 -20.76
CA PRO A 122 3.46 7.88 -20.19
C PRO A 122 4.68 8.43 -20.94
N LYS A 123 5.73 8.81 -20.20
CA LYS A 123 7.00 9.24 -20.80
C LYS A 123 7.61 8.15 -21.68
N PRO A 124 8.51 8.48 -22.62
CA PRO A 124 9.13 7.50 -23.52
C PRO A 124 9.75 6.28 -22.82
N GLY A 125 10.41 6.48 -21.68
CA GLY A 125 11.01 5.39 -20.89
C GLY A 125 10.01 4.43 -20.24
N LEU A 126 8.70 4.71 -20.29
CA LEU A 126 7.63 3.82 -19.84
C LEU A 126 6.90 3.14 -21.00
N LYS A 127 7.27 3.40 -22.25
CA LYS A 127 6.66 2.78 -23.43
C LYS A 127 6.82 1.26 -23.36
N GLY A 128 5.71 0.54 -23.50
CA GLY A 128 5.67 -0.93 -23.38
C GLY A 128 5.70 -1.45 -21.93
N ILE A 129 5.86 -0.58 -20.93
CA ILE A 129 5.78 -0.91 -19.50
C ILE A 129 4.43 -0.48 -18.95
N VAL A 130 4.02 0.76 -19.27
CA VAL A 130 2.78 1.37 -18.79
C VAL A 130 1.93 1.80 -19.96
N LYS A 131 0.64 1.49 -19.91
CA LYS A 131 -0.37 1.92 -20.89
C LYS A 131 -1.11 3.16 -20.37
N PRO A 132 -1.59 4.06 -21.25
CA PRO A 132 -2.59 5.05 -20.87
C PRO A 132 -3.76 4.40 -20.11
N GLY A 133 -4.26 5.08 -19.08
CA GLY A 133 -5.29 4.59 -18.15
C GLY A 133 -4.76 3.76 -16.97
N ALA A 134 -3.48 3.38 -16.95
CA ALA A 134 -2.93 2.63 -15.82
C ALA A 134 -2.95 3.47 -14.52
N VAL A 135 -3.44 2.86 -13.44
CA VAL A 135 -3.57 3.48 -12.12
C VAL A 135 -2.21 3.61 -11.44
N ILE A 136 -1.82 4.82 -11.10
CA ILE A 136 -0.60 5.17 -10.35
C ILE A 136 -0.89 5.17 -8.85
N PHE A 137 -2.06 5.67 -8.50
CA PHE A 137 -2.54 5.81 -7.14
C PHE A 137 -4.05 5.63 -7.10
N GLU A 138 -4.53 5.02 -6.02
CA GLU A 138 -5.93 5.04 -5.61
C GLU A 138 -6.04 5.28 -4.11
N GLY A 139 -7.00 6.09 -3.69
CA GLY A 139 -7.17 6.42 -2.28
C GLY A 139 -8.15 7.56 -2.05
N GLY A 140 -8.05 8.17 -0.88
CA GLY A 140 -8.97 9.22 -0.46
C GLY A 140 -8.30 10.31 0.35
N VAL A 141 -8.92 11.48 0.33
CA VAL A 141 -8.56 12.63 1.16
C VAL A 141 -9.36 12.54 2.46
N ARG A 142 -8.69 12.60 3.60
CA ARG A 142 -9.30 12.73 4.92
C ARG A 142 -9.74 14.19 5.12
N THR A 143 -10.68 14.43 6.04
CA THR A 143 -11.14 15.79 6.40
C THR A 143 -10.01 16.71 6.89
N SER A 144 -8.89 16.16 7.33
CA SER A 144 -7.67 16.89 7.72
C SER A 144 -6.73 17.24 6.55
N GLY A 145 -7.13 17.01 5.29
CA GLY A 145 -6.28 17.18 4.10
C GLY A 145 -5.18 16.14 3.92
N ILE A 146 -5.16 15.13 4.79
CA ILE A 146 -4.24 14.00 4.66
C ILE A 146 -4.76 13.06 3.58
N VAL A 147 -3.93 12.79 2.59
CA VAL A 147 -4.21 11.79 1.54
C VAL A 147 -3.69 10.44 1.99
N LEU A 148 -4.51 9.40 1.94
CA LEU A 148 -4.13 8.02 2.22
C LEU A 148 -4.52 7.14 1.04
N GLY A 149 -3.67 6.18 0.67
CA GLY A 149 -4.04 5.24 -0.38
C GLY A 149 -2.95 4.23 -0.72
N THR A 150 -3.10 3.64 -1.89
CA THR A 150 -2.20 2.67 -2.49
C THR A 150 -1.57 3.28 -3.72
N ALA A 151 -0.24 3.20 -3.83
CA ALA A 151 0.49 3.53 -5.04
C ALA A 151 0.97 2.26 -5.75
N TYR A 152 1.22 2.36 -7.05
CA TYR A 152 1.62 1.25 -7.91
C TYR A 152 2.98 1.52 -8.56
N ALA A 153 3.96 0.65 -8.25
CA ALA A 153 5.27 0.67 -8.87
C ALA A 153 5.29 -0.25 -10.09
N PHE A 154 5.77 0.27 -11.22
CA PHE A 154 5.80 -0.43 -12.51
C PHE A 154 7.24 -0.85 -12.87
N LYS A 155 7.38 -2.04 -13.44
CA LYS A 155 8.64 -2.58 -13.99
C LYS A 155 8.32 -3.36 -15.25
N GLN A 156 9.17 -3.27 -16.25
CA GLN A 156 9.01 -3.99 -17.51
C GLN A 156 8.85 -5.50 -17.27
N GLY A 157 7.86 -6.10 -17.93
CA GLY A 157 7.60 -7.55 -17.86
C GLY A 157 6.99 -8.04 -16.54
N CYS A 158 6.70 -7.14 -15.59
CA CYS A 158 6.16 -7.51 -14.29
C CYS A 158 4.79 -6.88 -14.03
N PRO A 159 3.93 -7.56 -13.24
CA PRO A 159 2.73 -6.91 -12.73
C PRO A 159 3.09 -5.71 -11.84
N PRO A 160 2.21 -4.70 -11.74
CA PRO A 160 2.39 -3.59 -10.80
C PRO A 160 2.54 -4.11 -9.37
N ALA A 161 3.38 -3.45 -8.57
CA ALA A 161 3.49 -3.77 -7.14
C ALA A 161 2.87 -2.65 -6.36
N SER A 162 1.85 -3.00 -5.60
CA SER A 162 1.18 -2.06 -4.71
C SER A 162 2.02 -1.81 -3.44
N TYR A 163 1.93 -0.59 -2.92
CA TYR A 163 2.49 -0.20 -1.64
C TYR A 163 1.65 0.93 -1.03
N PRO A 164 1.50 0.97 0.31
CA PRO A 164 0.74 2.03 0.95
C PRO A 164 1.51 3.34 0.83
N VAL A 165 0.79 4.44 0.63
CA VAL A 165 1.33 5.79 0.66
C VAL A 165 0.40 6.72 1.43
N ARG A 166 0.99 7.78 1.98
CA ARG A 166 0.27 8.90 2.57
C ARG A 166 0.91 10.21 2.16
N GLY A 167 0.15 11.29 2.18
CA GLY A 167 0.65 12.57 1.75
C GLY A 167 -0.23 13.73 2.14
N VAL A 168 0.15 14.89 1.62
CA VAL A 168 -0.56 16.15 1.78
C VAL A 168 -0.59 16.86 0.43
N TYR A 169 -1.68 17.59 0.18
CA TYR A 169 -1.77 18.52 -0.93
C TYR A 169 -1.39 19.93 -0.47
N SER A 170 -0.58 20.63 -1.26
CA SER A 170 -0.21 22.02 -1.03
C SER A 170 -0.84 22.88 -2.12
N HIS A 171 -1.79 23.75 -1.76
CA HIS A 171 -2.42 24.69 -2.69
C HIS A 171 -1.43 25.73 -3.21
N HIS A 172 -0.60 26.30 -2.34
CA HIS A 172 0.39 27.32 -2.72
C HIS A 172 1.35 26.88 -3.82
N ASN A 173 1.67 25.58 -3.90
CA ASN A 173 2.59 25.03 -4.88
C ASN A 173 1.89 24.11 -5.89
N GLU A 174 0.55 24.01 -5.81
CA GLU A 174 -0.29 23.09 -6.58
C GLU A 174 0.31 21.68 -6.69
N ARG A 175 0.78 21.17 -5.55
CA ARG A 175 1.61 19.95 -5.48
C ARG A 175 1.04 18.95 -4.49
N LEU A 176 0.78 17.74 -4.96
CA LEU A 176 0.48 16.58 -4.13
C LEU A 176 1.75 15.77 -3.93
N THR A 177 2.19 15.62 -2.68
CA THR A 177 3.35 14.78 -2.34
C THR A 177 2.89 13.58 -1.52
N LEU A 178 3.10 12.39 -2.08
CA LEU A 178 2.84 11.11 -1.41
C LEU A 178 4.16 10.43 -1.03
N THR A 179 4.16 9.75 0.11
CA THR A 179 5.32 9.01 0.63
C THR A 179 4.90 7.67 1.20
N GLY A 180 5.73 6.65 1.00
CA GLY A 180 5.50 5.30 1.52
C GLY A 180 6.73 4.42 1.30
N PRO A 181 6.81 3.25 1.95
CA PRO A 181 7.90 2.33 1.73
C PRO A 181 7.71 1.62 0.38
N GLY A 182 8.46 2.05 -0.64
CA GLY A 182 8.35 1.49 -1.98
C GLY A 182 8.87 0.05 -2.07
N PRO A 183 8.39 -0.76 -3.04
CA PRO A 183 8.81 -2.15 -3.18
C PRO A 183 10.26 -2.26 -3.65
N LYS A 184 11.00 -3.21 -3.08
CA LYS A 184 12.26 -3.76 -3.58
C LYS A 184 11.96 -5.12 -4.20
N ARG A 185 12.47 -5.36 -5.41
CA ARG A 185 12.15 -6.56 -6.19
C ARG A 185 13.38 -7.37 -6.55
N ASP A 186 13.26 -8.68 -6.47
CA ASP A 186 14.12 -9.63 -7.17
C ASP A 186 13.32 -10.21 -8.35
N GLY A 187 13.80 -10.01 -9.58
CA GLY A 187 12.97 -10.22 -10.77
C GLY A 187 11.65 -9.43 -10.70
N CYS A 188 10.52 -10.14 -10.72
CA CYS A 188 9.18 -9.55 -10.53
C CYS A 188 8.64 -9.68 -9.10
N GLU A 189 9.29 -10.49 -8.26
CA GLU A 189 8.86 -10.75 -6.89
C GLU A 189 9.22 -9.58 -5.99
N VAL A 190 8.26 -9.13 -5.18
CA VAL A 190 8.54 -8.16 -4.10
C VAL A 190 9.16 -8.92 -2.93
N VAL A 191 10.37 -8.53 -2.53
CA VAL A 191 11.13 -9.18 -1.45
C VAL A 191 11.24 -8.32 -0.19
N ALA A 192 11.06 -7.01 -0.32
CA ALA A 192 11.03 -6.06 0.79
C ALA A 192 10.27 -4.79 0.42
N TYR A 193 9.84 -4.03 1.43
CA TYR A 193 9.39 -2.65 1.31
C TYR A 193 10.36 -1.74 2.05
N SER A 194 10.70 -0.58 1.48
CA SER A 194 11.77 0.26 2.01
C SER A 194 11.55 1.74 1.72
N TRP A 195 11.86 2.57 2.72
CA TRP A 195 11.85 4.03 2.63
C TRP A 195 12.94 4.59 1.70
N ASP A 196 13.96 3.79 1.38
CA ASP A 196 15.04 4.16 0.45
C ASP A 196 14.73 3.74 -1.00
N SER A 197 13.55 3.17 -1.25
CA SER A 197 13.13 2.79 -2.60
C SER A 197 13.05 4.04 -3.50
N PRO A 198 13.40 3.95 -4.80
CA PRO A 198 13.16 5.03 -5.75
C PRO A 198 11.67 5.35 -5.93
N HIS A 199 10.78 4.48 -5.45
CA HIS A 199 9.33 4.68 -5.43
C HIS A 199 8.82 5.28 -4.11
N ALA A 200 9.70 5.60 -3.15
CA ALA A 200 9.27 6.01 -1.81
C ALA A 200 8.62 7.40 -1.75
N LYS A 201 8.80 8.23 -2.79
CA LYS A 201 8.21 9.56 -2.91
C LYS A 201 7.59 9.73 -4.30
N LEU A 202 6.32 10.11 -4.33
CA LEU A 202 5.60 10.48 -5.55
C LEU A 202 5.23 11.95 -5.44
N VAL A 203 5.57 12.71 -6.47
CA VAL A 203 5.20 14.12 -6.59
C VAL A 203 4.31 14.24 -7.82
N PHE A 204 3.14 14.84 -7.63
CA PHE A 204 2.22 15.23 -8.68
C PHE A 204 2.11 16.74 -8.65
N GLU A 205 2.30 17.36 -9.80
CA GLU A 205 2.32 18.81 -9.97
C GLU A 205 1.22 19.21 -10.93
N TYR A 206 0.44 20.21 -10.57
CA TYR A 206 -0.48 20.82 -11.51
C TYR A 206 0.31 21.54 -12.60
N VAL A 207 -0.17 21.44 -13.83
CA VAL A 207 0.37 22.11 -15.01
C VAL A 207 -0.74 23.05 -15.46
N VAL A 208 -0.52 24.36 -15.36
CA VAL A 208 -1.46 25.31 -15.97
C VAL A 208 -1.37 25.14 -17.48
N GLY A 209 -2.51 24.94 -18.16
CA GLY A 209 -2.57 25.02 -19.61
C GLY A 209 -2.44 26.48 -20.02
N ASP A 210 -1.41 26.80 -20.81
CA ASP A 210 -1.26 28.09 -21.50
C ASP A 210 -2.42 28.35 -22.49
#